data_AF-A0A7W4VTW8-F1
#
_entry.id   AF-A0A7W4VTW8-F1
#
_cell.length_a   1.000
_cell.length_b   1.000
_cell.length_c   1.000
_cell.angle_alpha   90.00
_cell.angle_beta   90.00
_cell.angle_gamma   90.00
#
_symmetry.space_group_name_H-M   'P 1'
#
loop_
_entity.id
_entity.type
_entity.pdbx_description
1 polymer ?
#
loop_
_entity_poly.entity_id
_entity_poly.type
_entity_poly.pdbx_seq_one_letter_code
_entity_poly.pdbx_strand_id
1 'polypeptide(L)'
;MTTLDATRELAPASDPGPRSRRAPVWLAVLAASLPMFMATLDNLVMTSALPVIKADLGSSVGELSWFMNAYTLAFATFMLPAATLGDRLGRRRVMLVGLAVFTLGSIGSALSTTSEALIVARAVQGVGAAAIMPLSLTLLAAAVPPARRAAAIGIWGGVSGLGVALGPVIGGAVVEGVSWEAIFWLNVPVALVAAPLLLAAIPESRGAWQRLDLVGVLLLGGAVFLGVWGIVHGNDDGWGDPRVLVPLALATLLVPAYVVWARGRSYAVLPLRLFSSRSFSVANVIALFFTLGMFGTVFLLAQYLQIVQGYSPLDAGLRTLPWTAAPMVVAPIAGALAPKVGLRPLLALGLALQTASLVWFAWLTESDSAYSAFVPALLLAGVGMGLTFAPMATAVLDGLPEGDFAVASSANSTVREFGVALGIALLTAVFLGYGGALDPRGYDGAIGPALITGAAAVAIAFVASLFAPGRASRAG
;
A
#
# COMPACT_ATOMS: atom_id res chain seq x y z
N MET A 1 -69.45 -27.61 8.59
CA MET A 1 -70.11 -26.33 8.92
C MET A 1 -69.82 -26.04 10.39
N THR A 2 -68.73 -25.29 10.64
CA THR A 2 -68.31 -24.55 11.88
C THR A 2 -66.79 -24.30 11.77
N THR A 3 -66.36 -23.16 11.24
CA THR A 3 -65.93 -21.92 11.96
C THR A 3 -64.74 -22.12 12.89
N LEU A 4 -63.53 -21.79 12.41
CA LEU A 4 -62.44 -21.20 13.19
C LEU A 4 -61.58 -20.32 12.27
N ASP A 5 -62.02 -19.08 12.11
CA ASP A 5 -61.21 -17.97 11.58
C ASP A 5 -60.13 -17.65 12.61
N ALA A 6 -58.88 -18.03 12.32
CA ALA A 6 -57.72 -17.51 13.03
C ALA A 6 -57.28 -16.21 12.35
N THR A 7 -57.76 -15.10 12.88
CA THR A 7 -57.26 -13.75 12.60
C THR A 7 -55.76 -13.70 12.89
N ARG A 8 -54.97 -13.69 11.81
CA ARG A 8 -53.53 -13.44 11.83
C ARG A 8 -53.35 -11.94 12.11
N GLU A 9 -53.11 -11.60 13.37
CA GLU A 9 -52.71 -10.26 13.80
C GLU A 9 -51.46 -9.85 13.00
N LEU A 10 -51.65 -8.96 12.03
CA LEU A 10 -50.58 -8.28 11.32
C LEU A 10 -49.89 -7.38 12.33
N ALA A 11 -48.67 -7.74 12.72
CA ALA A 11 -47.78 -6.85 13.47
C ALA A 11 -47.73 -5.47 12.78
N PRO A 12 -47.85 -4.36 13.52
CA PRO A 12 -47.84 -3.03 12.92
C PRO A 12 -46.53 -2.83 12.15
N ALA A 13 -46.67 -2.45 10.87
CA ALA A 13 -45.54 -2.06 10.04
C ALA A 13 -44.72 -1.00 10.79
N SER A 14 -43.44 -1.28 10.97
CA SER A 14 -42.51 -0.33 11.57
C SER A 14 -42.53 0.96 10.75
N ASP A 15 -42.91 2.05 11.40
CA ASP A 15 -42.87 3.40 10.85
C ASP A 15 -41.49 3.65 10.23
N PRO A 16 -41.39 4.16 8.99
CA PRO A 16 -40.11 4.55 8.43
C PRO A 16 -39.60 5.73 9.26
N GLY A 17 -38.63 5.46 10.13
CA GLY A 17 -37.96 6.45 10.96
C GLY A 17 -37.48 7.66 10.16
N PRO A 18 -37.24 8.80 10.82
CA PRO A 18 -37.01 10.09 10.19
C PRO A 18 -35.96 9.96 9.08
N ARG A 19 -36.34 10.37 7.86
CA ARG A 19 -35.50 10.36 6.66
C ARG A 19 -34.19 11.09 6.97
N SER A 20 -33.15 10.34 7.36
CA SER A 20 -31.82 10.92 7.48
C SER A 20 -31.50 11.53 6.13
N ARG A 21 -31.21 12.82 6.13
CA ARG A 21 -30.93 13.60 4.92
C ARG A 21 -29.65 13.02 4.34
N ARG A 22 -29.76 11.97 3.51
CA ARG A 22 -28.62 11.27 2.92
C ARG A 22 -27.89 12.30 2.07
N ALA A 23 -26.65 12.57 2.43
CA ALA A 23 -25.80 13.48 1.66
C ALA A 23 -25.74 13.01 0.20
N PRO A 24 -25.57 13.94 -0.76
CA PRO A 24 -25.40 13.58 -2.15
C PRO A 24 -24.26 12.57 -2.34
N VAL A 25 -24.46 11.56 -3.20
CA VAL A 25 -23.46 10.50 -3.43
C VAL A 25 -22.10 11.06 -3.83
N TRP A 26 -22.06 12.11 -4.65
CA TRP A 26 -20.81 12.75 -5.05
C TRP A 26 -20.04 13.34 -3.85
N LEU A 27 -20.75 13.86 -2.84
CA LEU A 27 -20.16 14.43 -1.64
C LEU A 27 -19.59 13.32 -0.74
N ALA A 28 -20.27 12.18 -0.63
CA ALA A 28 -19.77 11.01 0.08
C ALA A 28 -18.52 10.41 -0.60
N VAL A 29 -18.52 10.35 -1.94
CA VAL A 29 -17.34 9.94 -2.71
C VAL A 29 -16.17 10.88 -2.46
N LEU A 30 -16.39 12.20 -2.53
CA LEU A 30 -15.36 13.19 -2.28
C LEU A 30 -14.81 13.11 -0.85
N ALA A 31 -15.69 13.04 0.15
CA ALA A 31 -15.33 12.98 1.56
C ALA A 31 -14.49 11.73 1.91
N ALA A 32 -14.82 10.58 1.32
CA ALA A 32 -14.06 9.36 1.52
C ALA A 32 -12.76 9.32 0.71
N SER A 33 -12.78 9.81 -0.54
CA SER A 33 -11.65 9.66 -1.46
C SER A 33 -10.54 10.69 -1.20
N LEU A 34 -10.87 11.89 -0.72
CA LEU A 34 -9.88 12.97 -0.53
C LEU A 34 -8.79 12.62 0.51
N PRO A 35 -9.11 12.12 1.72
CA PRO A 35 -8.09 11.65 2.67
C PRO A 35 -7.25 10.49 2.14
N MET A 36 -7.88 9.56 1.42
CA MET A 36 -7.18 8.40 0.86
C MET A 36 -6.22 8.82 -0.26
N PHE A 37 -6.64 9.76 -1.13
CA PHE A 37 -5.79 10.38 -2.13
C PHE A 37 -4.58 11.05 -1.49
N MET A 38 -4.82 11.87 -0.46
CA MET A 38 -3.76 12.54 0.32
C MET A 38 -2.75 11.53 0.88
N ALA A 39 -3.21 10.48 1.56
CA ALA A 39 -2.31 9.46 2.14
C ALA A 39 -1.54 8.65 1.07
N THR A 40 -2.15 8.40 -0.09
CA THR A 40 -1.50 7.71 -1.21
C THR A 40 -0.45 8.61 -1.88
N LEU A 41 -0.78 9.88 -2.06
CA LEU A 41 0.08 10.90 -2.66
C LEU A 41 1.32 11.14 -1.81
N ASP A 42 1.15 11.32 -0.49
CA ASP A 42 2.22 11.58 0.47
C ASP A 42 3.36 10.55 0.40
N ASN A 43 3.01 9.26 0.33
CA ASN A 43 4.01 8.19 0.26
C ASN A 43 4.84 8.25 -1.03
N LEU A 44 4.25 8.66 -2.15
CA LEU A 44 4.92 8.66 -3.45
C LEU A 44 5.61 9.97 -3.79
N VAL A 45 5.13 11.08 -3.26
CA VAL A 45 5.81 12.37 -3.40
C VAL A 45 7.17 12.34 -2.70
N MET A 46 7.27 11.64 -1.56
CA MET A 46 8.51 11.51 -0.79
C MET A 46 9.67 10.97 -1.65
N THR A 47 9.41 10.00 -2.54
CA THR A 47 10.49 9.37 -3.34
C THR A 47 11.21 10.37 -4.24
N SER A 48 10.50 11.39 -4.74
CA SER A 48 11.09 12.49 -5.52
C SER A 48 11.89 13.46 -4.66
N ALA A 49 11.58 13.57 -3.36
CA ALA A 49 12.24 14.49 -2.43
C ALA A 49 13.54 13.92 -1.82
N LEU A 50 13.69 12.59 -1.80
CA LEU A 50 14.80 11.91 -1.08
C LEU A 50 16.21 12.45 -1.41
N PRO A 51 16.61 12.71 -2.67
CA PRO A 51 17.93 13.26 -2.96
C PRO A 51 18.14 14.65 -2.35
N VAL A 52 17.09 15.48 -2.36
CA VAL A 52 17.11 16.84 -1.81
C VAL A 52 17.17 16.79 -0.29
N ILE A 53 16.35 15.95 0.35
CA ILE A 53 16.38 15.74 1.81
C ILE A 53 17.76 15.24 2.26
N LYS A 54 18.37 14.31 1.50
CA LYS A 54 19.72 13.81 1.77
C LYS A 54 20.74 14.94 1.80
N ALA A 55 20.68 15.83 0.80
CA ALA A 55 21.62 16.94 0.69
C ALA A 55 21.42 17.99 1.80
N ASP A 56 20.17 18.26 2.17
CA ASP A 56 19.80 19.26 3.16
C ASP A 56 20.07 18.81 4.61
N LEU A 57 19.68 17.57 4.95
CA LEU A 57 19.85 17.00 6.30
C LEU A 57 21.18 16.25 6.49
N GLY A 58 21.96 16.06 5.43
CA GLY A 58 23.19 15.26 5.47
C GLY A 58 22.94 13.77 5.69
N SER A 59 21.76 13.27 5.31
CA SER A 59 21.30 11.93 5.68
C SER A 59 22.07 10.79 5.01
N SER A 60 22.15 9.65 5.70
CA SER A 60 22.68 8.41 5.12
C SER A 60 21.67 7.72 4.19
N VAL A 61 22.14 6.78 3.36
CA VAL A 61 21.27 5.95 2.51
C VAL A 61 20.30 5.11 3.36
N GLY A 62 20.78 4.63 4.51
CA GLY A 62 19.95 3.91 5.49
C GLY A 62 18.84 4.79 6.08
N GLU A 63 19.13 6.07 6.36
CA GLU A 63 18.12 7.02 6.85
C GLU A 63 17.05 7.33 5.80
N LEU A 64 17.42 7.49 4.53
CA LEU A 64 16.44 7.67 3.44
C LEU A 64 15.51 6.45 3.31
N SER A 65 16.06 5.24 3.47
CA SER A 65 15.26 4.01 3.56
C SER A 65 14.30 4.06 4.74
N TRP A 66 14.74 4.57 5.90
CA TRP A 66 13.88 4.76 7.07
C TRP A 66 12.80 5.83 6.91
N PHE A 67 13.02 6.90 6.14
CA PHE A 67 11.98 7.91 5.86
C PHE A 67 10.74 7.29 5.17
N MET A 68 10.96 6.26 4.34
CA MET A 68 9.91 5.48 3.68
C MET A 68 9.39 4.35 4.58
N ASN A 69 10.31 3.59 5.20
CA ASN A 69 9.98 2.40 5.97
C ASN A 69 9.26 2.72 7.27
N ALA A 70 9.61 3.80 7.98
CA ALA A 70 8.95 4.17 9.24
C ALA A 70 7.45 4.41 9.05
N TYR A 71 7.08 5.14 8.00
CA TYR A 71 5.69 5.33 7.60
C TYR A 71 5.02 4.00 7.24
N THR A 72 5.64 3.23 6.35
CA THR A 72 5.07 1.99 5.81
C THR A 72 4.88 0.92 6.89
N LEU A 73 5.85 0.78 7.80
CA LEU A 73 5.81 -0.16 8.92
C LEU A 73 4.72 0.21 9.93
N ALA A 74 4.63 1.49 10.31
CA ALA A 74 3.57 1.97 11.18
C ALA A 74 2.20 1.78 10.50
N PHE A 75 2.10 2.13 9.22
CA PHE A 75 0.89 1.94 8.43
C PHE A 75 0.46 0.46 8.45
N ALA A 76 1.33 -0.45 8.02
CA ALA A 76 1.03 -1.88 7.96
C ALA A 76 0.66 -2.47 9.33
N THR A 77 1.41 -2.11 10.38
CA THR A 77 1.22 -2.64 11.73
C THR A 77 -0.13 -2.23 12.33
N PHE A 78 -0.51 -0.96 12.15
CA PHE A 78 -1.71 -0.41 12.77
C PHE A 78 -2.96 -0.46 11.88
N MET A 79 -2.85 -0.84 10.60
CA MET A 79 -3.98 -0.83 9.66
C MET A 79 -5.16 -1.70 10.13
N LEU A 80 -4.88 -2.96 10.47
CA LEU A 80 -5.89 -3.91 10.96
C LEU A 80 -6.47 -3.46 12.32
N PRO A 81 -5.66 -3.09 13.34
CA PRO A 81 -6.15 -2.48 14.57
C PRO A 81 -7.05 -1.26 14.37
N ALA A 82 -6.67 -0.36 13.47
CA ALA A 82 -7.41 0.86 13.20
C ALA A 82 -8.77 0.54 12.55
N ALA A 83 -8.82 -0.42 11.63
CA ALA A 83 -10.08 -0.90 11.05
C ALA A 83 -11.01 -1.50 12.14
N THR A 84 -10.48 -2.39 12.99
CA THR A 84 -11.24 -2.98 14.11
C THR A 84 -11.69 -1.93 15.13
N LEU A 85 -10.84 -0.93 15.42
CA LEU A 85 -11.20 0.19 16.29
C LEU A 85 -12.33 1.02 15.68
N GLY A 86 -12.30 1.25 14.37
CA GLY A 86 -13.37 1.90 13.61
C GLY A 86 -14.69 1.15 13.74
N ASP A 87 -14.68 -0.17 13.59
CA ASP A 87 -15.88 -0.98 13.77
C ASP A 87 -16.47 -0.88 15.18
N ARG A 88 -15.62 -0.73 16.21
CA ARG A 88 -16.04 -0.60 17.62
C ARG A 88 -16.53 0.79 18.00
N LEU A 89 -15.70 1.82 17.77
CA LEU A 89 -15.91 3.17 18.31
C LEU A 89 -16.74 4.05 17.36
N GLY A 90 -16.83 3.67 16.09
CA GLY A 90 -17.39 4.45 15.00
C GLY A 90 -16.35 4.69 13.93
N ARG A 91 -16.63 4.23 12.71
CA ARG A 91 -15.70 4.28 11.57
C ARG A 91 -15.35 5.73 11.21
N ARG A 92 -16.32 6.65 11.27
CA ARG A 92 -16.09 8.07 10.94
C ARG A 92 -15.26 8.75 12.03
N ARG A 93 -15.56 8.49 13.31
CA ARG A 93 -14.77 8.99 14.45
C ARG A 93 -13.31 8.56 14.35
N VAL A 94 -13.06 7.27 14.12
CA VAL A 94 -11.68 6.76 14.01
C VAL A 94 -10.98 7.29 12.77
N MET A 95 -11.69 7.46 11.64
CA MET A 95 -11.12 8.11 10.46
C MET A 95 -10.74 9.58 10.71
N LEU A 96 -11.54 10.34 11.47
CA LEU A 96 -11.22 11.72 11.84
C LEU A 96 -10.02 11.80 12.80
N VAL A 97 -9.93 10.89 13.77
CA VAL A 97 -8.75 10.78 14.64
C VAL A 97 -7.52 10.42 13.82
N GLY A 98 -7.64 9.45 12.92
CA GLY A 98 -6.59 9.07 11.97
C GLY A 98 -6.13 10.24 11.10
N LEU A 99 -7.08 11.03 10.58
CA LEU A 99 -6.80 12.23 9.81
C LEU A 99 -6.04 13.26 10.65
N ALA A 100 -6.45 13.50 11.89
CA ALA A 100 -5.73 14.41 12.79
C ALA A 100 -4.31 13.93 13.11
N VAL A 101 -4.13 12.64 13.41
CA VAL A 101 -2.81 12.04 13.66
C VAL A 101 -1.92 12.14 12.42
N PHE A 102 -2.46 11.84 11.24
CA PHE A 102 -1.75 11.98 9.97
C PHE A 102 -1.31 13.44 9.75
N THR A 103 -2.21 14.41 9.94
CA THR A 103 -1.89 15.83 9.77
C THR A 103 -0.84 16.31 10.75
N LEU A 104 -0.91 15.90 12.02
CA LEU A 104 0.10 16.23 13.02
C LEU A 104 1.46 15.61 12.70
N GLY A 105 1.48 14.35 12.27
CA GLY A 105 2.70 13.70 11.78
C GLY A 105 3.29 14.42 10.56
N SER A 106 2.44 14.83 9.62
CA SER A 106 2.84 15.62 8.45
C SER A 106 3.42 16.98 8.83
N ILE A 107 2.80 17.71 9.77
CA ILE A 107 3.36 18.96 10.29
C ILE A 107 4.71 18.71 10.97
N GLY A 108 4.83 17.62 11.74
CA GLY A 108 6.10 17.20 12.33
C GLY A 108 7.18 16.95 11.27
N SER A 109 6.85 16.26 10.18
CA SER A 109 7.77 16.01 9.06
C SER A 109 8.20 17.32 8.39
N ALA A 110 7.26 18.25 8.19
CA ALA A 110 7.52 19.55 7.57
C ALA A 110 8.38 20.49 8.44
N LEU A 111 8.41 20.27 9.76
CA LEU A 111 9.19 21.05 10.72
C LEU A 111 10.46 20.32 11.16
N SER A 112 10.76 19.16 10.58
CA SER A 112 11.90 18.34 10.97
C SER A 112 13.20 18.93 10.45
N THR A 113 14.15 19.14 11.36
CA THR A 113 15.50 19.65 11.02
C THR A 113 16.58 18.57 11.16
N THR A 114 16.22 17.34 11.50
CA THR A 114 17.14 16.18 11.58
C THR A 114 16.49 14.93 11.01
N SER A 115 17.31 13.97 10.56
CA SER A 115 16.85 12.67 10.05
C SER A 115 15.97 11.94 11.07
N GLU A 116 16.36 11.90 12.34
CA GLU A 116 15.62 11.15 13.36
C GLU A 116 14.25 11.77 13.65
N ALA A 117 14.18 13.10 13.69
CA ALA A 117 12.91 13.82 13.86
C ALA A 117 11.95 13.50 12.70
N LEU A 118 12.46 13.47 11.46
CA LEU A 118 11.69 13.12 10.28
C LEU A 118 11.21 11.67 10.35
N ILE A 119 12.07 10.71 10.72
CA ILE A 119 11.71 9.29 10.89
C ILE A 119 10.56 9.12 11.89
N VAL A 120 10.65 9.77 13.06
CA VAL A 120 9.61 9.70 14.09
C VAL A 120 8.31 10.31 13.61
N ALA A 121 8.37 11.49 12.97
CA ALA A 121 7.19 12.14 12.41
C ALA A 121 6.51 11.28 11.33
N ARG A 122 7.30 10.62 10.47
CA ARG A 122 6.83 9.65 9.47
C ARG A 122 6.16 8.44 10.10
N ALA A 123 6.71 7.91 11.19
CA ALA A 123 6.07 6.81 11.92
C ALA A 123 4.70 7.24 12.46
N VAL A 124 4.60 8.41 13.09
CA VAL A 124 3.31 8.97 13.58
C VAL A 124 2.33 9.17 12.42
N GLN A 125 2.80 9.69 11.29
CA GLN A 125 2.00 9.88 10.10
C GLN A 125 1.45 8.55 9.54
N GLY A 126 2.26 7.49 9.54
CA GLY A 126 1.85 6.13 9.16
C GLY A 126 0.74 5.56 10.06
N VAL A 127 0.76 5.84 11.37
CA VAL A 127 -0.34 5.49 12.28
C VAL A 127 -1.65 6.17 11.89
N GLY A 128 -1.59 7.43 11.42
CA GLY A 128 -2.77 8.12 10.89
C GLY A 128 -3.28 7.49 9.60
N ALA A 129 -2.37 7.16 8.67
CA ALA A 129 -2.69 6.51 7.40
C ALA A 129 -3.38 5.14 7.58
N ALA A 130 -2.99 4.39 8.62
CA ALA A 130 -3.58 3.11 9.00
C ALA A 130 -5.08 3.17 9.25
N ALA A 131 -5.59 4.29 9.76
CA ALA A 131 -7.02 4.50 9.90
C ALA A 131 -7.65 4.98 8.59
N ILE A 132 -6.99 5.91 7.88
CA ILE A 132 -7.55 6.59 6.70
C ILE A 132 -7.86 5.61 5.57
N MET A 133 -6.87 4.80 5.16
CA MET A 133 -7.00 4.00 3.93
C MET A 133 -8.13 2.95 4.03
N PRO A 134 -8.15 2.03 5.01
CA PRO A 134 -9.20 1.01 5.08
C PRO A 134 -10.59 1.60 5.41
N LEU A 135 -10.66 2.62 6.28
CA LEU A 135 -11.94 3.21 6.67
C LEU A 135 -12.55 4.05 5.54
N SER A 136 -11.74 4.64 4.65
CA SER A 136 -12.25 5.40 3.50
C SER A 136 -13.18 4.56 2.61
N LEU A 137 -12.73 3.39 2.16
CA LEU A 137 -13.52 2.47 1.34
C LEU A 137 -14.75 1.96 2.10
N THR A 138 -14.56 1.61 3.36
CA THR A 138 -15.63 1.04 4.20
C THR A 138 -16.75 2.05 4.45
N LEU A 139 -16.40 3.30 4.74
CA LEU A 139 -17.35 4.40 4.94
C LEU A 139 -18.05 4.77 3.62
N LEU A 140 -17.31 4.79 2.51
CA LEU A 140 -17.89 5.02 1.19
C LEU A 140 -18.95 3.97 0.85
N ALA A 141 -18.61 2.70 1.02
CA ALA A 141 -19.52 1.59 0.74
C ALA A 141 -20.78 1.67 1.62
N ALA A 142 -20.67 2.13 2.87
CA ALA A 142 -21.80 2.29 3.79
C ALA A 142 -22.65 3.53 3.49
N ALA A 143 -22.05 4.63 3.02
CA ALA A 143 -22.74 5.89 2.77
C ALA A 143 -23.53 5.91 1.44
N VAL A 144 -23.18 5.04 0.48
CA VAL A 144 -23.77 5.03 -0.86
C VAL A 144 -24.84 3.92 -1.00
N PRO A 145 -25.98 4.18 -1.67
CA PRO A 145 -26.98 3.15 -1.94
C PRO A 145 -26.42 1.95 -2.73
N PRO A 146 -26.93 0.71 -2.51
CA PRO A 146 -26.43 -0.49 -3.18
C PRO A 146 -26.31 -0.35 -4.70
N ALA A 147 -27.32 0.23 -5.36
CA ALA A 147 -27.35 0.43 -6.81
C ALA A 147 -26.23 1.34 -7.37
N ARG A 148 -25.62 2.18 -6.53
CA ARG A 148 -24.53 3.10 -6.93
C ARG A 148 -23.17 2.72 -6.33
N ARG A 149 -23.12 1.68 -5.49
CA ARG A 149 -21.91 1.30 -4.74
C ARG A 149 -20.76 0.92 -5.66
N ALA A 150 -21.01 0.13 -6.71
CA ALA A 150 -19.98 -0.27 -7.66
C ALA A 150 -19.36 0.95 -8.38
N ALA A 151 -20.18 1.90 -8.83
CA ALA A 151 -19.70 3.13 -9.46
C ALA A 151 -18.90 4.00 -8.48
N ALA A 152 -19.36 4.15 -7.24
CA ALA A 152 -18.66 4.91 -6.21
C ALA A 152 -17.29 4.30 -5.87
N ILE A 153 -17.22 2.98 -5.70
CA ILE A 153 -15.96 2.24 -5.46
C ILE A 153 -15.03 2.38 -6.67
N GLY A 154 -15.57 2.34 -7.90
CA GLY A 154 -14.81 2.57 -9.11
C GLY A 154 -14.17 3.96 -9.15
N ILE A 155 -14.92 5.01 -8.81
CA ILE A 155 -14.39 6.39 -8.72
C ILE A 155 -13.33 6.48 -7.62
N TRP A 156 -13.59 5.93 -6.43
CA TRP A 156 -12.62 5.90 -5.33
C TRP A 156 -11.32 5.19 -5.72
N GLY A 157 -11.42 4.04 -6.42
CA GLY A 157 -10.26 3.32 -6.94
C GLY A 157 -9.50 4.12 -7.99
N GLY A 158 -10.21 4.83 -8.87
CA GLY A 158 -9.61 5.75 -9.84
C GLY A 158 -8.87 6.91 -9.18
N VAL A 159 -9.45 7.50 -8.12
CA VAL A 159 -8.80 8.55 -7.31
C VAL A 159 -7.56 8.02 -6.60
N SER A 160 -7.60 6.79 -6.08
CA SER A 160 -6.42 6.13 -5.50
C SER A 160 -5.32 5.97 -6.54
N GLY A 161 -5.67 5.46 -7.73
CA GLY A 161 -4.75 5.29 -8.84
C GLY A 161 -4.16 6.62 -9.35
N LEU A 162 -4.94 7.70 -9.33
CA LEU A 162 -4.45 9.05 -9.62
C LEU A 162 -3.39 9.51 -8.62
N GLY A 163 -3.57 9.23 -7.33
CA GLY A 163 -2.55 9.50 -6.31
C GLY A 163 -1.25 8.75 -6.62
N VAL A 164 -1.36 7.52 -7.12
CA VAL A 164 -0.20 6.72 -7.54
C VAL A 164 0.51 7.30 -8.76
N ALA A 165 -0.25 7.64 -9.79
CA ALA A 165 0.30 8.15 -11.03
C ALA A 165 0.92 9.55 -10.88
N LEU A 166 0.25 10.43 -10.14
CA LEU A 166 0.64 11.82 -10.00
C LEU A 166 1.67 12.07 -8.89
N GLY A 167 1.87 11.11 -7.97
CA GLY A 167 2.80 11.24 -6.85
C GLY A 167 4.18 11.77 -7.25
N PRO A 168 4.92 11.08 -8.15
CA PRO A 168 6.25 11.54 -8.55
C PRO A 168 6.26 12.92 -9.22
N VAL A 169 5.24 13.25 -10.01
CA VAL A 169 5.14 14.52 -10.74
C VAL A 169 4.81 15.68 -9.80
N ILE A 170 3.80 15.52 -8.96
CA ILE A 170 3.41 16.53 -7.97
C ILE A 170 4.56 16.72 -6.98
N GLY A 171 5.19 15.62 -6.54
CA GLY A 171 6.30 15.67 -5.62
C GLY A 171 7.51 16.37 -6.21
N GLY A 172 7.87 16.02 -7.44
CA GLY A 172 8.94 16.70 -8.17
C GLY A 172 8.66 18.20 -8.34
N ALA A 173 7.44 18.58 -8.74
CA ALA A 173 7.07 19.98 -8.90
C ALA A 173 7.15 20.79 -7.59
N VAL A 174 6.69 20.20 -6.48
CA VAL A 174 6.69 20.87 -5.16
C VAL A 174 8.11 21.01 -4.62
N VAL A 175 8.92 19.95 -4.73
CA VAL A 175 10.31 19.94 -4.28
C VAL A 175 11.14 20.93 -5.08
N GLU A 176 10.99 20.96 -6.41
CA GLU A 176 11.74 21.84 -7.29
C GLU A 176 11.30 23.31 -7.20
N GLY A 177 10.00 23.56 -7.11
CA GLY A 177 9.44 24.92 -7.15
C GLY A 177 9.35 25.62 -5.80
N VAL A 178 9.34 24.89 -4.69
CA VAL A 178 9.13 25.44 -3.34
C VAL A 178 10.20 24.97 -2.36
N SER A 179 10.10 23.71 -1.93
CA SER A 179 10.97 23.10 -0.91
C SER A 179 10.53 21.64 -0.70
N TRP A 180 11.38 20.81 -0.08
CA TRP A 180 10.98 19.43 0.23
C TRP A 180 9.95 19.38 1.36
N GLU A 181 10.00 20.30 2.33
CA GLU A 181 9.07 20.41 3.45
C GLU A 181 7.64 20.70 2.97
N ALA A 182 7.50 21.43 1.86
CA ALA A 182 6.21 21.78 1.27
C ALA A 182 5.38 20.55 0.87
N ILE A 183 6.03 19.39 0.62
CA ILE A 183 5.31 18.15 0.33
C ILE A 183 4.45 17.69 1.51
N PHE A 184 4.91 17.95 2.73
CA PHE A 184 4.19 17.61 3.95
C PHE A 184 3.18 18.70 4.31
N TRP A 185 3.49 19.97 4.02
CA TRP A 185 2.52 21.06 4.20
C TRP A 185 1.30 20.90 3.30
N LEU A 186 1.43 20.28 2.12
CA LEU A 186 0.31 19.99 1.20
C LEU A 186 -0.83 19.21 1.87
N ASN A 187 -0.51 18.34 2.83
CA ASN A 187 -1.50 17.50 3.51
C ASN A 187 -2.40 18.29 4.47
N VAL A 188 -1.90 19.39 5.04
CA VAL A 188 -2.62 20.19 6.04
C VAL A 188 -3.91 20.83 5.48
N PRO A 189 -3.88 21.61 4.38
CA PRO A 189 -5.10 22.19 3.82
C PRO A 189 -6.07 21.11 3.33
N VAL A 190 -5.56 19.99 2.80
CA VAL A 190 -6.40 18.86 2.37
C VAL A 190 -7.15 18.26 3.56
N ALA A 191 -6.48 18.06 4.69
CA ALA A 191 -7.11 17.58 5.91
C ALA A 191 -8.15 18.56 6.50
N LEU A 192 -7.85 19.86 6.48
CA LEU A 192 -8.78 20.91 6.93
C LEU A 192 -10.07 20.95 6.09
N VAL A 193 -9.99 20.60 4.80
CA VAL A 193 -11.16 20.46 3.93
C VAL A 193 -11.85 19.11 4.11
N ALA A 194 -11.08 18.03 4.26
CA ALA A 194 -11.65 16.68 4.35
C ALA A 194 -12.40 16.42 5.66
N ALA A 195 -11.95 16.97 6.79
CA ALA A 195 -12.60 16.81 8.09
C ALA A 195 -14.08 17.30 8.09
N PRO A 196 -14.41 18.53 7.67
CA PRO A 196 -15.80 18.98 7.59
C PRO A 196 -16.60 18.22 6.53
N LEU A 197 -15.99 17.83 5.41
CA LEU A 197 -16.65 16.98 4.40
C LEU A 197 -17.06 15.62 4.99
N LEU A 198 -16.19 14.98 5.77
CA LEU A 198 -16.51 13.72 6.47
C LEU A 198 -17.66 13.92 7.46
N LEU A 199 -17.65 15.01 8.24
CA LEU A 199 -18.70 15.31 9.21
C LEU A 199 -20.05 15.58 8.55
N ALA A 200 -20.06 16.27 7.41
CA ALA A 200 -21.28 16.65 6.68
C ALA A 200 -21.84 15.53 5.79
N ALA A 201 -20.97 14.74 5.16
CA ALA A 201 -21.37 13.83 4.08
C ALA A 201 -21.48 12.35 4.51
N ILE A 202 -20.72 11.94 5.51
CA ILE A 202 -20.62 10.54 5.91
C ILE A 202 -21.36 10.37 7.24
N PRO A 203 -22.41 9.54 7.34
CA PRO A 203 -23.02 9.22 8.62
C PRO A 203 -22.10 8.31 9.44
N GLU A 204 -22.24 8.36 10.77
CA GLU A 204 -21.52 7.42 11.62
C GLU A 204 -22.01 6.00 11.37
N SER A 205 -21.07 5.05 11.28
CA SER A 205 -21.38 3.63 11.14
C SER A 205 -20.45 2.80 12.01
N ARG A 206 -20.97 1.68 12.51
CA ARG A 206 -20.24 0.73 13.37
C ARG A 206 -20.35 -0.66 12.77
N GLY A 207 -19.32 -1.45 12.99
CA GLY A 207 -19.31 -2.87 12.65
C GLY A 207 -19.74 -3.73 13.85
N ALA A 208 -19.66 -5.04 13.69
CA ALA A 208 -19.76 -5.95 14.82
C ALA A 208 -18.59 -5.73 15.78
N TRP A 209 -18.84 -5.82 17.08
CA TRP A 209 -17.75 -5.75 18.05
C TRP A 209 -16.83 -6.97 17.88
N GLN A 210 -15.55 -6.74 17.64
CA GLN A 210 -14.52 -7.78 17.57
C GLN A 210 -13.38 -7.47 18.51
N ARG A 211 -12.76 -8.46 19.17
CA ARG A 211 -11.60 -8.23 20.05
C ARG A 211 -10.40 -7.65 19.27
N LEU A 212 -9.68 -6.68 19.84
CA LEU A 212 -8.40 -6.22 19.28
C LEU A 212 -7.31 -7.24 19.60
N ASP A 213 -6.60 -7.71 18.58
CA ASP A 213 -5.45 -8.62 18.72
C ASP A 213 -4.13 -7.86 18.85
N LEU A 214 -3.95 -7.17 19.98
CA LEU A 214 -2.73 -6.40 20.24
C LEU A 214 -1.47 -7.28 20.24
N VAL A 215 -1.58 -8.53 20.70
CA VAL A 215 -0.46 -9.48 20.71
C VAL A 215 -0.09 -9.85 19.28
N GLY A 216 -1.06 -10.23 18.43
CA GLY A 216 -0.78 -10.55 17.04
C GLY A 216 -0.18 -9.39 16.25
N VAL A 217 -0.62 -8.16 16.55
CA VAL A 217 -0.07 -6.92 15.99
C VAL A 217 1.39 -6.74 16.38
N LEU A 218 1.72 -6.91 17.67
CA LEU A 218 3.10 -6.82 18.14
C LEU A 218 3.99 -7.92 17.56
N LEU A 219 3.46 -9.14 17.38
CA LEU A 219 4.21 -10.25 16.78
C LEU A 219 4.50 -9.98 15.30
N LEU A 220 3.49 -9.65 14.48
CA LEU A 220 3.68 -9.41 13.04
C LEU A 220 4.41 -8.09 12.76
N GLY A 221 3.98 -6.99 13.41
CA GLY A 221 4.64 -5.70 13.28
C GLY A 221 6.07 -5.75 13.79
N GLY A 222 6.31 -6.41 14.92
CA GLY A 222 7.65 -6.67 15.45
C GLY A 222 8.50 -7.52 14.52
N ALA A 223 7.94 -8.54 13.86
CA ALA A 223 8.67 -9.37 12.91
C ALA A 223 9.21 -8.52 11.74
N VAL A 224 8.36 -7.69 11.15
CA VAL A 224 8.75 -6.87 9.99
C VAL A 224 9.66 -5.72 10.42
N PHE A 225 9.38 -5.06 11.55
CA PHE A 225 10.26 -4.02 12.10
C PHE A 225 11.67 -4.55 12.36
N LEU A 226 11.81 -5.68 13.07
CA LEU A 226 13.12 -6.26 13.37
C LEU A 226 13.80 -6.80 12.11
N GLY A 227 13.03 -7.32 11.14
CA GLY A 227 13.55 -7.74 9.84
C GLY A 227 14.14 -6.56 9.06
N VAL A 228 13.38 -5.48 8.89
CA VAL A 228 13.85 -4.25 8.24
C VAL A 228 15.03 -3.66 9.00
N TRP A 229 14.97 -3.61 10.34
CA TRP A 229 16.06 -3.12 11.17
C TRP A 229 17.36 -3.87 10.91
N GLY A 230 17.33 -5.20 10.97
CA GLY A 230 18.51 -6.02 10.73
C GLY A 230 19.05 -5.88 9.30
N ILE A 231 18.17 -5.80 8.30
CA ILE A 231 18.58 -5.63 6.90
C ILE A 231 19.25 -4.27 6.67
N VAL A 232 18.67 -3.18 7.20
CA VAL A 232 19.19 -1.83 6.98
C VAL A 232 20.54 -1.62 7.68
N HIS A 233 20.69 -2.12 8.91
CA HIS A 233 21.95 -1.98 9.67
C HIS A 233 23.01 -3.02 9.27
N GLY A 234 22.65 -4.04 8.48
CA GLY A 234 23.52 -5.17 8.14
C GLY A 234 24.84 -4.77 7.50
N ASN A 235 24.84 -3.76 6.63
CA ASN A 235 26.06 -3.29 5.96
C ASN A 235 26.92 -2.36 6.82
N ASP A 236 26.30 -1.56 7.70
CA ASP A 236 27.00 -0.58 8.54
C ASP A 236 27.61 -1.24 9.78
N ASP A 237 26.83 -2.07 10.48
CA ASP A 237 27.26 -2.77 11.70
C ASP A 237 27.99 -4.11 11.38
N GLY A 238 27.74 -4.66 10.19
CA GLY A 238 28.26 -5.95 9.73
C GLY A 238 27.29 -7.11 9.98
N TRP A 239 27.12 -7.96 8.97
CA TRP A 239 26.17 -9.09 8.98
C TRP A 239 26.41 -10.16 10.05
N GLY A 240 27.62 -10.20 10.62
CA GLY A 240 27.97 -11.09 11.73
C GLY A 240 27.76 -10.48 13.12
N ASP A 241 27.43 -9.19 13.21
CA ASP A 241 27.28 -8.50 14.49
C ASP A 241 25.99 -8.97 15.21
N PRO A 242 26.03 -9.22 16.52
CA PRO A 242 24.84 -9.56 17.31
C PRO A 242 23.68 -8.55 17.17
N ARG A 243 23.97 -7.27 16.94
CA ARG A 243 22.98 -6.20 16.71
C ARG A 243 22.18 -6.39 15.42
N VAL A 244 22.71 -7.16 14.46
CA VAL A 244 22.04 -7.53 13.21
C VAL A 244 21.42 -8.92 13.32
N LEU A 245 22.18 -9.90 13.81
CA LEU A 245 21.74 -11.29 13.89
C LEU A 245 20.58 -11.49 14.86
N VAL A 246 20.57 -10.82 16.01
CA VAL A 246 19.50 -10.96 17.00
C VAL A 246 18.16 -10.46 16.47
N PRO A 247 18.02 -9.24 15.90
CA PRO A 247 16.79 -8.80 15.26
C PRO A 247 16.33 -9.73 14.13
N LEU A 248 17.22 -10.20 13.25
CA LEU A 248 16.85 -11.11 12.16
C LEU A 248 16.36 -12.48 12.67
N ALA A 249 17.02 -13.03 13.70
CA ALA A 249 16.59 -14.26 14.34
C ALA A 249 15.22 -14.08 15.01
N LEU A 250 15.03 -12.99 15.76
CA LEU A 250 13.74 -12.66 16.38
C LEU A 250 12.64 -12.45 15.34
N ALA A 251 12.91 -11.73 14.25
CA ALA A 251 11.97 -11.55 13.16
C ALA A 251 11.50 -12.90 12.60
N THR A 252 12.44 -13.82 12.39
CA THR A 252 12.17 -15.18 11.91
C THR A 252 11.35 -16.00 12.92
N LEU A 253 11.56 -15.80 14.22
CA LEU A 253 10.84 -16.50 15.30
C LEU A 253 9.45 -15.91 15.60
N LEU A 254 9.25 -14.61 15.36
CA LEU A 254 7.98 -13.93 15.65
C LEU A 254 6.85 -14.36 14.70
N VAL A 255 7.16 -14.72 13.45
CA VAL A 255 6.17 -15.26 12.50
C VAL A 255 5.60 -16.62 12.95
N PRO A 256 6.38 -17.66 13.28
CA PRO A 256 5.84 -18.90 13.83
C PRO A 256 5.21 -18.69 15.21
N ALA A 257 5.72 -17.78 16.03
CA ALA A 257 5.05 -17.40 17.29
C ALA A 257 3.65 -16.81 17.01
N TYR A 258 3.50 -15.97 15.98
CA TYR A 258 2.20 -15.49 15.52
C TYR A 258 1.31 -16.64 15.06
N VAL A 259 1.82 -17.60 14.29
CA VAL A 259 1.04 -18.76 13.87
C VAL A 259 0.52 -19.55 15.07
N VAL A 260 1.36 -19.79 16.08
CA VAL A 260 0.96 -20.48 17.32
C VAL A 260 -0.07 -19.64 18.10
N TRP A 261 0.12 -18.33 18.18
CA TRP A 261 -0.82 -17.41 18.82
C TRP A 261 -2.16 -17.37 18.10
N ALA A 262 -2.18 -17.23 16.78
CA ALA A 262 -3.41 -17.06 16.01
C ALA A 262 -4.24 -18.35 15.90
N ARG A 263 -3.65 -19.53 16.16
CA ARG A 263 -4.38 -20.81 16.18
C ARG A 263 -5.55 -20.76 17.16
N GLY A 264 -6.75 -21.06 16.64
CA GLY A 264 -7.99 -21.13 17.42
C GLY A 264 -8.57 -19.78 17.87
N ARG A 265 -7.93 -18.65 17.56
CA ARG A 265 -8.43 -17.32 17.95
C ARG A 265 -9.26 -16.71 16.82
N SER A 266 -10.55 -16.49 17.07
CA SER A 266 -11.49 -15.88 16.12
C SER A 266 -11.23 -14.40 15.84
N TYR A 267 -10.45 -13.75 16.70
CA TYR A 267 -10.14 -12.32 16.64
C TYR A 267 -8.70 -12.04 16.17
N ALA A 268 -7.98 -13.06 15.69
CA ALA A 268 -6.60 -12.89 15.23
C ALA A 268 -6.49 -11.84 14.12
N VAL A 269 -5.46 -10.99 14.19
CA VAL A 269 -5.26 -9.87 13.26
C VAL A 269 -5.21 -10.34 11.79
N LEU A 270 -4.56 -11.49 11.55
CA LEU A 270 -4.46 -12.17 10.27
C LEU A 270 -5.03 -13.60 10.43
N PRO A 271 -6.34 -13.82 10.19
CA PRO A 271 -6.96 -15.10 10.51
C PRO A 271 -6.40 -16.24 9.66
N LEU A 272 -5.75 -17.21 10.30
CA LEU A 272 -5.11 -18.35 9.62
C LEU A 272 -6.09 -19.19 8.78
N ARG A 273 -7.38 -19.18 9.12
CA ARG A 273 -8.44 -19.87 8.37
C ARG A 273 -8.56 -19.38 6.92
N LEU A 274 -8.22 -18.12 6.65
CA LEU A 274 -8.30 -17.56 5.28
C LEU A 274 -7.25 -18.20 4.37
N PHE A 275 -6.11 -18.63 4.92
CA PHE A 275 -5.06 -19.33 4.17
C PHE A 275 -5.44 -20.76 3.77
N SER A 276 -6.58 -21.29 4.26
CA SER A 276 -7.14 -22.53 3.72
C SER A 276 -7.69 -22.34 2.30
N SER A 277 -8.09 -21.12 1.93
CA SER A 277 -8.40 -20.78 0.53
C SER A 277 -7.09 -20.67 -0.26
N ARG A 278 -6.95 -21.54 -1.27
CA ARG A 278 -5.82 -21.51 -2.21
C ARG A 278 -5.71 -20.17 -2.93
N SER A 279 -6.85 -19.55 -3.30
CA SER A 279 -6.88 -18.26 -3.98
C SER A 279 -6.29 -17.16 -3.10
N PHE A 280 -6.74 -17.09 -1.84
CA PHE A 280 -6.24 -16.14 -0.84
C PHE A 280 -4.74 -16.33 -0.56
N SER A 281 -4.29 -17.57 -0.35
CA SER A 281 -2.88 -17.87 -0.08
C SER A 281 -1.97 -17.46 -1.25
N VAL A 282 -2.34 -17.82 -2.49
CA VAL A 282 -1.58 -17.43 -3.68
C VAL A 282 -1.58 -15.91 -3.87
N ALA A 283 -2.72 -15.25 -3.69
CA ALA A 283 -2.82 -13.81 -3.83
C ALA A 283 -1.92 -13.05 -2.83
N ASN A 284 -1.77 -13.55 -1.61
CA ASN A 284 -0.88 -12.95 -0.61
C ASN A 284 0.60 -13.21 -0.88
N VAL A 285 0.97 -14.39 -1.40
CA VAL A 285 2.35 -14.63 -1.87
C VAL A 285 2.68 -13.69 -3.03
N ILE A 286 1.78 -13.57 -4.02
CA ILE A 286 1.93 -12.62 -5.12
C ILE A 286 2.11 -11.21 -4.55
N ALA A 287 1.20 -10.76 -3.69
CA ALA A 287 1.22 -9.43 -3.10
C ALA A 287 2.55 -9.08 -2.43
N LEU A 288 3.07 -9.98 -1.58
CA LEU A 288 4.32 -9.79 -0.86
C LEU A 288 5.50 -9.61 -1.83
N PHE A 289 5.70 -10.58 -2.72
CA PHE A 289 6.88 -10.61 -3.58
C PHE A 289 6.82 -9.61 -4.75
N PHE A 290 5.62 -9.35 -5.27
CA PHE A 290 5.39 -8.27 -6.23
C PHE A 290 5.77 -6.91 -5.63
N THR A 291 5.24 -6.57 -4.46
CA THR A 291 5.51 -5.26 -3.84
C THR A 291 6.96 -5.12 -3.39
N LEU A 292 7.57 -6.20 -2.88
CA LEU A 292 8.98 -6.25 -2.52
C LEU A 292 9.89 -5.89 -3.70
N GLY A 293 9.74 -6.59 -4.83
CA GLY A 293 10.60 -6.32 -5.99
C GLY A 293 10.30 -4.98 -6.66
N MET A 294 9.01 -4.63 -6.74
CA MET A 294 8.57 -3.44 -7.48
C MET A 294 8.91 -2.15 -6.76
N PHE A 295 8.56 -2.01 -5.48
CA PHE A 295 8.73 -0.74 -4.76
C PHE A 295 10.18 -0.49 -4.35
N GLY A 296 10.97 -1.54 -4.09
CA GLY A 296 12.42 -1.39 -3.95
C GLY A 296 13.07 -0.89 -5.25
N THR A 297 12.58 -1.35 -6.41
CA THR A 297 13.04 -0.87 -7.72
C THR A 297 12.61 0.58 -7.96
N VAL A 298 11.34 0.93 -7.68
CA VAL A 298 10.86 2.33 -7.77
C VAL A 298 11.76 3.25 -6.97
N PHE A 299 12.10 2.88 -5.74
CA PHE A 299 12.97 3.65 -4.86
C PHE A 299 14.32 3.92 -5.53
N LEU A 300 15.07 2.87 -5.90
CA LEU A 300 16.41 3.03 -6.49
C LEU A 300 16.39 3.73 -7.85
N LEU A 301 15.43 3.40 -8.71
CA LEU A 301 15.34 3.97 -10.06
C LEU A 301 14.99 5.47 -10.02
N ALA A 302 14.12 5.88 -9.09
CA ALA A 302 13.81 7.30 -8.89
C ALA A 302 15.04 8.11 -8.47
N GLN A 303 15.92 7.52 -7.63
CA GLN A 303 17.18 8.15 -7.26
C GLN A 303 18.16 8.16 -8.44
N TYR A 304 18.27 7.06 -9.20
CA TYR A 304 19.14 6.95 -10.38
C TYR A 304 18.85 8.05 -11.43
N LEU A 305 17.57 8.29 -11.74
CA LEU A 305 17.18 9.34 -12.69
C LEU A 305 17.60 10.74 -12.25
N GLN A 306 17.63 11.02 -10.94
CA GLN A 306 18.02 12.34 -10.43
C GLN A 306 19.53 12.45 -10.23
N ILE A 307 20.17 11.42 -9.66
CA ILE A 307 21.57 11.45 -9.24
C ILE A 307 22.53 11.14 -10.39
N VAL A 308 22.24 10.09 -11.19
CA VAL A 308 23.12 9.65 -12.28
C VAL A 308 22.77 10.36 -13.58
N GLN A 309 21.49 10.38 -13.95
CA GLN A 309 21.05 11.05 -15.20
C GLN A 309 20.90 12.57 -15.05
N GLY A 310 21.04 13.11 -13.83
CA GLY A 310 21.05 14.55 -13.59
C GLY A 310 19.72 15.27 -13.84
N TYR A 311 18.60 14.55 -13.89
CA TYR A 311 17.29 15.17 -14.06
C TYR A 311 16.86 15.89 -12.78
N SER A 312 16.14 17.01 -12.93
CA SER A 312 15.48 17.66 -11.81
C SER A 312 14.40 16.73 -11.21
N PRO A 313 13.95 16.97 -9.96
CA PRO A 313 12.87 16.19 -9.34
C PRO A 313 11.59 16.14 -10.19
N LEU A 314 11.17 17.25 -10.81
CA LEU A 314 10.02 17.28 -11.71
C LEU A 314 10.29 16.47 -12.98
N ASP A 315 11.45 16.65 -13.59
CA ASP A 315 11.83 15.95 -14.81
C ASP A 315 11.88 14.43 -14.61
N ALA A 316 12.43 13.97 -13.49
CA ALA A 316 12.42 12.57 -13.10
C ALA A 316 10.99 12.07 -12.87
N GLY A 317 10.16 12.84 -12.16
CA GLY A 317 8.75 12.54 -11.96
C GLY A 317 8.00 12.34 -13.28
N LEU A 318 8.13 13.27 -14.24
CA LEU A 318 7.52 13.18 -15.57
C LEU A 318 8.00 11.96 -16.35
N ARG A 319 9.30 11.62 -16.23
CA ARG A 319 9.91 10.47 -16.91
C ARG A 319 9.48 9.12 -16.34
N THR A 320 8.96 9.08 -15.12
CA THR A 320 8.37 7.85 -14.54
C THR A 320 6.90 7.62 -14.92
N LEU A 321 6.23 8.60 -15.53
CA LEU A 321 4.81 8.51 -15.91
C LEU A 321 4.44 7.29 -16.77
N PRO A 322 5.24 6.87 -17.78
CA PRO A 322 4.89 5.68 -18.56
C PRO A 322 4.70 4.43 -17.69
N TRP A 323 5.40 4.38 -16.55
CA TRP A 323 5.25 3.33 -15.56
C TRP A 323 4.07 3.61 -14.62
N THR A 324 3.99 4.77 -13.98
CA THR A 324 3.00 5.02 -12.91
C THR A 324 1.59 5.30 -13.42
N ALA A 325 1.43 5.82 -14.64
CA ALA A 325 0.14 6.14 -15.24
C ALA A 325 -0.50 4.95 -15.97
N ALA A 326 0.30 4.03 -16.52
CA ALA A 326 -0.22 2.88 -17.26
C ALA A 326 -1.22 2.00 -16.48
N PRO A 327 -1.03 1.72 -15.17
CA PRO A 327 -2.01 0.99 -14.36
C PRO A 327 -3.40 1.63 -14.33
N MET A 328 -3.52 2.95 -14.47
CA MET A 328 -4.82 3.63 -14.48
C MET A 328 -5.70 3.19 -15.67
N VAL A 329 -5.07 2.84 -16.80
CA VAL A 329 -5.77 2.37 -18.00
C VAL A 329 -5.87 0.86 -17.99
N VAL A 330 -4.77 0.18 -17.64
CA VAL A 330 -4.66 -1.27 -17.78
C VAL A 330 -5.41 -2.03 -16.68
N ALA A 331 -5.44 -1.54 -15.43
CA ALA A 331 -6.10 -2.25 -14.33
C ALA A 331 -7.62 -2.37 -14.51
N PRO A 332 -8.37 -1.33 -14.94
CA PRO A 332 -9.79 -1.47 -15.27
C PRO A 332 -10.04 -2.48 -16.40
N ILE A 333 -9.20 -2.47 -17.43
CA ILE A 333 -9.28 -3.42 -18.55
C ILE A 333 -9.04 -4.85 -18.05
N ALA A 334 -8.02 -5.06 -17.23
CA ALA A 334 -7.72 -6.35 -16.62
C ALA A 334 -8.88 -6.85 -15.75
N GLY A 335 -9.47 -5.96 -14.93
CA GLY A 335 -10.65 -6.27 -14.13
C GLY A 335 -11.86 -6.67 -14.97
N ALA A 336 -12.10 -6.01 -16.11
CA ALA A 336 -13.17 -6.35 -17.05
C ALA A 336 -12.91 -7.66 -17.82
N LEU A 337 -11.64 -8.00 -18.06
CA LEU A 337 -11.23 -9.25 -18.71
C LEU A 337 -11.21 -10.44 -17.75
N ALA A 338 -11.00 -10.22 -16.45
CA ALA A 338 -10.87 -11.29 -15.46
C ALA A 338 -12.02 -12.32 -15.47
N PRO A 339 -13.31 -11.93 -15.57
CA PRO A 339 -14.40 -12.91 -15.69
C PRO A 339 -14.36 -13.73 -16.98
N LYS A 340 -13.75 -13.20 -18.06
CA LYS A 340 -13.69 -13.84 -19.37
C LYS A 340 -12.50 -14.78 -19.49
N VAL A 341 -11.30 -14.37 -19.08
CA VAL A 341 -10.06 -15.15 -19.27
C VAL A 341 -9.58 -15.87 -18.00
N GLY A 342 -10.16 -15.54 -16.85
CA GLY A 342 -9.70 -16.00 -15.54
C GLY A 342 -8.55 -15.15 -14.98
N LEU A 343 -8.27 -15.32 -13.68
CA LEU A 343 -7.26 -14.53 -12.97
C LEU A 343 -5.83 -14.95 -13.32
N ARG A 344 -5.59 -16.26 -13.43
CA ARG A 344 -4.25 -16.84 -13.66
C ARG A 344 -3.54 -16.27 -14.90
N PRO A 345 -4.13 -16.21 -16.12
CA PRO A 345 -3.43 -15.69 -17.29
C PRO A 345 -3.05 -14.20 -17.15
N LEU A 346 -3.93 -13.39 -16.53
CA LEU A 346 -3.67 -11.97 -16.33
C LEU A 346 -2.53 -11.74 -15.34
N LEU A 347 -2.57 -12.43 -14.19
CA LEU A 347 -1.52 -12.36 -13.18
C LEU A 347 -0.17 -12.84 -13.73
N ALA A 348 -0.16 -13.99 -14.42
CA ALA A 348 1.06 -14.55 -15.00
C ALA A 348 1.67 -13.63 -16.05
N LEU A 349 0.86 -13.10 -16.97
CA LEU A 349 1.35 -12.14 -17.97
C LEU A 349 1.87 -10.86 -17.30
N GLY A 350 1.10 -10.29 -16.36
CA GLY A 350 1.49 -9.05 -15.68
C GLY A 350 2.80 -9.18 -14.90
N LEU A 351 2.98 -10.29 -14.18
CA LEU A 351 4.19 -10.55 -13.40
C LEU A 351 5.39 -10.92 -14.28
N ALA A 352 5.17 -11.60 -15.41
CA ALA A 352 6.23 -11.87 -16.40
C ALA A 352 6.73 -10.58 -17.05
N LEU A 353 5.81 -9.69 -17.47
CA LEU A 353 6.16 -8.38 -18.02
C LEU A 353 6.96 -7.54 -17.02
N GLN A 354 6.56 -7.54 -15.75
CA GLN A 354 7.29 -6.82 -14.70
C GLN A 354 8.67 -7.43 -14.45
N THR A 355 8.77 -8.76 -14.33
CA THR A 355 10.06 -9.44 -14.18
C THR A 355 11.01 -9.06 -15.32
N ALA A 356 10.54 -9.13 -16.57
CA ALA A 356 11.32 -8.74 -17.74
C ALA A 356 11.73 -7.25 -17.69
N SER A 357 10.83 -6.36 -17.28
CA SER A 357 11.13 -4.93 -17.16
C SER A 357 12.20 -4.63 -16.11
N LEU A 358 12.20 -5.32 -14.97
CA LEU A 358 13.17 -5.13 -13.90
C LEU A 358 14.56 -5.65 -14.31
N VAL A 359 14.62 -6.78 -15.01
CA VAL A 359 15.87 -7.26 -15.64
C VAL A 359 16.36 -6.26 -16.68
N TRP A 360 15.45 -5.69 -17.48
CA TRP A 360 15.81 -4.70 -18.48
C TRP A 360 16.34 -3.41 -17.85
N PHE A 361 15.72 -2.92 -16.76
CA PHE A 361 16.25 -1.78 -16.01
C PHE A 361 17.64 -2.06 -15.48
N ALA A 362 17.88 -3.23 -14.89
CA ALA A 362 19.20 -3.62 -14.41
C ALA A 362 20.28 -3.52 -15.50
N TRP A 363 19.95 -3.93 -16.73
CA TRP A 363 20.86 -3.80 -17.86
C TRP A 363 21.04 -2.36 -18.32
N LEU A 364 19.95 -1.59 -18.44
CA LEU A 364 19.98 -0.20 -18.91
C LEU A 364 20.78 0.71 -17.96
N THR A 365 20.61 0.52 -16.65
CA THR A 365 21.28 1.34 -15.63
C THR A 365 22.79 1.14 -15.60
N GLU A 366 23.26 -0.06 -15.98
CA GLU A 366 24.69 -0.41 -16.03
C GLU A 366 25.34 -0.09 -17.40
N SER A 367 24.52 0.24 -18.41
CA SER A 367 24.99 0.50 -19.78
C SER A 367 25.01 1.99 -20.15
N ASP A 368 24.89 2.89 -19.16
CA ASP A 368 24.77 4.34 -19.33
C ASP A 368 23.76 4.73 -20.44
N SER A 369 22.61 4.06 -20.42
CA SER A 369 21.63 4.19 -21.49
C SER A 369 20.87 5.52 -21.43
N ALA A 370 20.58 6.12 -22.58
CA ALA A 370 19.72 7.29 -22.66
C ALA A 370 18.29 6.97 -22.18
N TYR A 371 17.60 7.95 -21.61
CA TYR A 371 16.21 7.80 -21.13
C TYR A 371 15.24 7.21 -22.17
N SER A 372 15.42 7.49 -23.46
CA SER A 372 14.58 6.92 -24.52
C SER A 372 14.57 5.39 -24.53
N ALA A 373 15.67 4.75 -24.11
CA ALA A 373 15.77 3.30 -23.97
C ALA A 373 15.00 2.75 -22.75
N PHE A 374 14.74 3.57 -21.73
CA PHE A 374 13.93 3.20 -20.57
C PHE A 374 12.43 3.20 -20.85
N VAL A 375 11.95 4.00 -21.81
CA VAL A 375 10.51 4.15 -22.08
C VAL A 375 9.79 2.83 -22.37
N PRO A 376 10.32 1.91 -23.23
CA PRO A 376 9.70 0.61 -23.44
C PRO A 376 9.66 -0.24 -22.16
N ALA A 377 10.73 -0.24 -21.36
CA ALA A 377 10.79 -0.98 -20.10
C ALA A 377 9.80 -0.41 -19.06
N LEU A 378 9.68 0.92 -18.97
CA LEU A 378 8.70 1.62 -18.12
C LEU A 378 7.25 1.27 -18.51
N LEU A 379 6.94 1.27 -19.81
CA LEU A 379 5.62 0.84 -20.29
C LEU A 379 5.35 -0.64 -19.96
N LEU A 380 6.35 -1.51 -20.15
CA LEU A 380 6.23 -2.93 -19.82
C LEU A 380 5.94 -3.14 -18.32
N ALA A 381 6.66 -2.41 -17.46
CA ALA A 381 6.49 -2.39 -16.02
C ALA A 381 5.08 -1.91 -15.62
N GLY A 382 4.63 -0.79 -16.18
CA GLY A 382 3.33 -0.20 -15.90
C GLY A 382 2.13 -1.02 -16.40
N VAL A 383 2.23 -1.57 -17.62
CA VAL A 383 1.23 -2.51 -18.15
C VAL A 383 1.16 -3.76 -17.28
N GLY A 384 2.32 -4.34 -16.95
CA GLY A 384 2.36 -5.52 -16.10
C GLY A 384 1.78 -5.27 -14.71
N MET A 385 2.09 -4.12 -14.11
CA MET A 385 1.54 -3.66 -12.84
C MET A 385 0.01 -3.56 -12.90
N GLY A 386 -0.55 -2.97 -13.98
CA GLY A 386 -1.99 -2.90 -14.19
C GLY A 386 -2.67 -4.28 -14.32
N LEU A 387 -2.02 -5.22 -15.02
CA LEU A 387 -2.50 -6.61 -15.15
C LEU A 387 -2.41 -7.40 -13.83
N THR A 388 -1.65 -6.93 -12.85
CA THR A 388 -1.53 -7.57 -11.53
C THR A 388 -2.53 -6.99 -10.51
N PHE A 389 -2.66 -5.67 -10.41
CA PHE A 389 -3.42 -5.02 -9.31
C PHE A 389 -4.88 -5.49 -9.20
N ALA A 390 -5.67 -5.32 -10.26
CA ALA A 390 -7.10 -5.64 -10.22
C ALA A 390 -7.37 -7.16 -10.10
N PRO A 391 -6.69 -8.04 -10.87
CA PRO A 391 -6.86 -9.48 -10.70
C PRO A 391 -6.41 -10.00 -9.34
N MET A 392 -5.36 -9.43 -8.75
CA MET A 392 -4.91 -9.78 -7.40
C MET A 392 -5.97 -9.44 -6.35
N ALA A 393 -6.54 -8.23 -6.40
CA ALA A 393 -7.63 -7.83 -5.50
C ALA A 393 -8.85 -8.76 -5.63
N THR A 394 -9.14 -9.25 -6.84
CA THR A 394 -10.20 -10.24 -7.07
C THR A 394 -9.83 -11.61 -6.47
N ALA A 395 -8.59 -12.07 -6.66
CA ALA A 395 -8.11 -13.35 -6.13
C ALA A 395 -8.13 -13.41 -4.59
N VAL A 396 -7.93 -12.28 -3.92
CA VAL A 396 -8.01 -12.18 -2.45
C VAL A 396 -9.41 -12.54 -1.93
N LEU A 397 -10.46 -12.22 -2.69
CA LEU A 397 -11.85 -12.40 -2.26
C LEU A 397 -12.47 -13.69 -2.80
N ASP A 398 -11.83 -14.32 -3.78
CA ASP A 398 -12.34 -15.47 -4.49
C ASP A 398 -12.49 -16.70 -3.58
N GLY A 399 -13.70 -17.27 -3.58
CA GLY A 399 -14.07 -18.42 -2.76
C GLY A 399 -14.27 -18.14 -1.27
N LEU A 400 -14.25 -16.87 -0.83
CA LEU A 400 -14.51 -16.50 0.56
C LEU A 400 -15.98 -16.12 0.80
N PRO A 401 -16.53 -16.35 2.01
CA PRO A 401 -17.82 -15.78 2.41
C PRO A 401 -17.79 -14.24 2.41
N GLU A 402 -18.91 -13.60 2.04
CA GLU A 402 -19.00 -12.13 1.98
C GLU A 402 -18.63 -11.44 3.31
N GLY A 403 -18.92 -12.09 4.45
CA GLY A 403 -18.57 -11.60 5.78
C GLY A 403 -17.06 -11.46 6.03
N ASP A 404 -16.23 -12.12 5.21
CA ASP A 404 -14.76 -12.12 5.35
C ASP A 404 -14.06 -11.10 4.45
N PHE A 405 -14.77 -10.49 3.50
CA PHE A 405 -14.15 -9.65 2.46
C PHE A 405 -13.35 -8.48 3.03
N ALA A 406 -13.86 -7.84 4.09
CA ALA A 406 -13.18 -6.72 4.74
C ALA A 406 -11.86 -7.17 5.40
N VAL A 407 -11.88 -8.31 6.09
CA VAL A 407 -10.69 -8.85 6.78
C VAL A 407 -9.68 -9.36 5.76
N ALA A 408 -10.13 -10.05 4.71
CA ALA A 408 -9.27 -10.54 3.64
C ALA A 408 -8.57 -9.40 2.86
N SER A 409 -9.31 -8.35 2.50
CA SER A 409 -8.74 -7.17 1.84
C SER A 409 -7.74 -6.43 2.72
N SER A 410 -8.05 -6.33 4.01
CA SER A 410 -7.17 -5.65 4.97
C SER A 410 -5.90 -6.45 5.24
N ALA A 411 -6.02 -7.77 5.37
CA ALA A 411 -4.90 -8.70 5.44
C ALA A 411 -3.98 -8.56 4.21
N ASN A 412 -4.56 -8.57 3.01
CA ASN A 412 -3.78 -8.43 1.78
C ASN A 412 -3.05 -7.09 1.69
N SER A 413 -3.71 -6.00 2.04
CA SER A 413 -3.08 -4.68 2.06
C SER A 413 -1.93 -4.63 3.06
N THR A 414 -2.11 -5.22 4.26
CA THR A 414 -1.02 -5.32 5.26
C THR A 414 0.18 -6.09 4.72
N VAL A 415 -0.05 -7.23 4.05
CA VAL A 415 1.00 -8.03 3.40
C VAL A 415 1.73 -7.24 2.31
N ARG A 416 1.00 -6.44 1.52
CA ARG A 416 1.57 -5.55 0.50
C ARG A 416 2.50 -4.50 1.13
N GLU A 417 2.09 -3.84 2.21
CA GLU A 417 2.91 -2.83 2.86
C GLU A 417 4.15 -3.44 3.53
N PHE A 418 4.03 -4.63 4.10
CA PHE A 418 5.21 -5.38 4.55
C PHE A 418 6.18 -5.67 3.39
N GLY A 419 5.66 -6.03 2.22
CA GLY A 419 6.46 -6.21 1.02
C GLY A 419 7.16 -4.92 0.58
N VAL A 420 6.47 -3.78 0.58
CA VAL A 420 7.09 -2.46 0.30
C VAL A 420 8.26 -2.18 1.24
N ALA A 421 8.06 -2.31 2.56
CA ALA A 421 9.10 -2.01 3.54
C ALA A 421 10.31 -2.96 3.42
N LEU A 422 10.06 -4.26 3.30
CA LEU A 422 11.13 -5.26 3.10
C LEU A 422 11.83 -5.07 1.75
N GLY A 423 11.11 -4.65 0.71
CA GLY A 423 11.64 -4.41 -0.62
C GLY A 423 12.63 -3.24 -0.65
N ILE A 424 12.24 -2.10 -0.08
CA ILE A 424 13.12 -0.94 0.03
C ILE A 424 14.36 -1.30 0.86
N ALA A 425 14.18 -1.96 2.01
CA ALA A 425 15.30 -2.38 2.85
C ALA A 425 16.24 -3.36 2.13
N LEU A 426 15.71 -4.42 1.53
CA LEU A 426 16.51 -5.48 0.88
C LEU A 426 17.27 -4.94 -0.33
N LEU A 427 16.59 -4.23 -1.24
CA LEU A 427 17.24 -3.71 -2.44
C LEU A 427 18.28 -2.65 -2.10
N THR A 428 18.03 -1.82 -1.08
CA THR A 428 19.04 -0.88 -0.56
C THR A 428 20.23 -1.63 0.06
N ALA A 429 19.99 -2.68 0.84
CA ALA A 429 21.06 -3.48 1.42
C ALA A 429 21.91 -4.19 0.35
N VAL A 430 21.29 -4.71 -0.73
CA VAL A 430 22.03 -5.26 -1.86
C VAL A 430 22.83 -4.17 -2.57
N PHE A 431 22.21 -3.03 -2.88
CA PHE A 431 22.89 -1.89 -3.50
C PHE A 431 24.13 -1.47 -2.72
N LEU A 432 24.00 -1.22 -1.42
CA LEU A 432 25.10 -0.86 -0.53
C LEU A 432 26.14 -1.99 -0.39
N GLY A 433 25.69 -3.25 -0.34
CA GLY A 433 26.57 -4.43 -0.22
C GLY A 433 27.48 -4.64 -1.44
N TYR A 434 27.07 -4.16 -2.61
CA TYR A 434 27.89 -4.11 -3.82
C TYR A 434 28.76 -2.84 -3.91
N GLY A 435 28.89 -2.07 -2.83
CA GLY A 435 29.67 -0.83 -2.78
C GLY A 435 28.90 0.40 -3.27
N GLY A 436 27.58 0.28 -3.40
CA GLY A 436 26.75 1.36 -3.91
C GLY A 436 26.73 2.59 -3.01
N ALA A 437 26.65 3.77 -3.60
CA ALA A 437 26.48 5.04 -2.91
C ALA A 437 25.56 5.96 -3.72
N LEU A 438 24.78 6.80 -3.02
CA LEU A 438 23.88 7.77 -3.65
C LEU A 438 24.66 9.02 -4.11
N ASP A 439 25.59 8.80 -5.04
CA ASP A 439 26.34 9.82 -5.78
C ASP A 439 26.47 9.38 -7.25
N PRO A 440 26.86 10.26 -8.20
CA PRO A 440 26.82 9.94 -9.62
C PRO A 440 27.64 8.73 -10.07
N ARG A 441 28.66 8.31 -9.31
CA ARG A 441 29.51 7.15 -9.64
C ARG A 441 29.22 5.92 -8.77
N GLY A 442 28.59 6.12 -7.61
CA GLY A 442 28.25 5.05 -6.67
C GLY A 442 27.16 4.11 -7.15
N TYR A 443 26.63 4.25 -8.38
CA TYR A 443 25.65 3.32 -8.93
C TYR A 443 26.28 2.20 -9.76
N ASP A 444 27.45 2.45 -10.34
CA ASP A 444 28.10 1.54 -11.29
C ASP A 444 28.42 0.21 -10.63
N GLY A 445 27.88 -0.88 -11.19
CA GLY A 445 28.03 -2.25 -10.68
C GLY A 445 27.20 -2.58 -9.43
N ALA A 446 26.51 -1.61 -8.82
CA ALA A 446 25.74 -1.79 -7.59
C ALA A 446 24.22 -1.82 -7.82
N ILE A 447 23.70 -0.99 -8.73
CA ILE A 447 22.26 -0.94 -8.99
C ILE A 447 21.75 -2.16 -9.74
N GLY A 448 22.52 -2.71 -10.69
CA GLY A 448 22.17 -3.90 -11.45
C GLY A 448 21.81 -5.09 -10.55
N PRO A 449 22.71 -5.53 -9.65
CA PRO A 449 22.41 -6.61 -8.70
C PRO A 449 21.18 -6.36 -7.82
N ALA A 450 20.95 -5.11 -7.38
CA ALA A 450 19.76 -4.76 -6.60
C ALA A 450 18.48 -4.92 -7.43
N LEU A 451 18.47 -4.42 -8.67
CA LEU A 451 17.32 -4.55 -9.58
C LEU A 451 17.07 -6.01 -10.01
N ILE A 452 18.12 -6.82 -10.18
CA ILE A 452 17.99 -8.27 -10.41
C ILE A 452 17.41 -8.97 -9.19
N THR A 453 17.76 -8.55 -7.97
CA THR A 453 17.14 -9.08 -6.74
C THR A 453 15.64 -8.75 -6.71
N GLY A 454 15.27 -7.53 -7.11
CA GLY A 454 13.87 -7.15 -7.30
C GLY A 454 13.17 -8.01 -8.36
N ALA A 455 13.81 -8.24 -9.51
CA ALA A 455 13.28 -9.10 -10.57
C ALA A 455 13.07 -10.54 -10.09
N ALA A 456 14.00 -11.10 -9.31
CA ALA A 456 13.89 -12.43 -8.74
C ALA A 456 12.70 -12.54 -7.78
N ALA A 457 12.45 -11.51 -6.97
CA ALA A 457 11.25 -11.47 -6.14
C ALA A 457 9.97 -11.46 -6.99
N VAL A 458 9.87 -10.62 -8.01
CA VAL A 458 8.69 -10.62 -8.91
C VAL A 458 8.56 -11.96 -9.67
N ALA A 459 9.67 -12.61 -10.00
CA ALA A 459 9.65 -13.95 -10.60
C ALA A 459 9.07 -15.01 -9.66
N ILE A 460 9.30 -14.91 -8.35
CA ILE A 460 8.63 -15.77 -7.34
C ILE A 460 7.12 -15.52 -7.36
N ALA A 461 6.69 -14.26 -7.43
CA ALA A 461 5.27 -13.93 -7.58
C ALA A 461 4.69 -14.50 -8.90
N PHE A 462 5.44 -14.42 -10.00
CA PHE A 462 5.05 -15.04 -11.28
C PHE A 462 4.84 -16.56 -11.12
N VAL A 463 5.79 -17.27 -10.50
CA VAL A 463 5.66 -18.70 -10.24
C VAL A 463 4.44 -18.99 -9.35
N ALA A 464 4.23 -18.19 -8.29
CA ALA A 464 3.05 -18.31 -7.42
C ALA A 464 1.74 -18.14 -8.20
N SER A 465 1.70 -17.22 -9.18
CA SER A 465 0.52 -17.00 -10.02
C SER A 465 0.11 -18.21 -10.86
N LEU A 466 1.04 -19.11 -11.18
CA LEU A 466 0.74 -20.36 -11.88
C LEU A 466 -0.10 -21.32 -11.02
N PHE A 467 -0.09 -21.14 -9.71
CA PHE A 467 -0.91 -21.90 -8.76
C PHE A 467 -2.25 -21.24 -8.46
N ALA A 468 -2.52 -20.03 -8.97
CA ALA A 468 -3.81 -19.37 -8.83
C ALA A 468 -4.92 -20.22 -9.47
N PRO A 469 -6.14 -20.22 -8.91
CA PRO A 469 -7.27 -20.92 -9.51
C PRO A 469 -7.46 -20.51 -10.99
N GLY A 470 -7.71 -21.50 -11.85
CA GLY A 470 -8.14 -21.24 -13.23
C GLY A 470 -9.52 -20.60 -13.28
N ARG A 471 -10.11 -20.46 -14.49
CA ARG A 471 -11.52 -20.02 -14.63
C ARG A 471 -12.36 -20.76 -13.60
N ALA A 472 -13.03 -20.01 -12.72
CA ALA A 472 -14.06 -20.56 -11.87
C ALA A 472 -15.07 -21.24 -12.79
N SER A 473 -15.11 -22.57 -12.79
CA SER A 473 -16.29 -23.27 -13.25
C SER A 473 -17.40 -22.76 -12.35
N ARG A 474 -18.23 -21.85 -12.88
CA ARG A 474 -19.51 -21.53 -12.27
C ARG A 474 -20.22 -22.87 -12.14
N ALA A 475 -20.29 -23.39 -10.92
CA ALA A 475 -21.29 -24.38 -10.59
C ALA A 475 -22.62 -23.72 -10.92
N GLY A 476 -23.29 -24.25 -11.95
CA GLY A 476 -24.68 -23.96 -12.25
C GLY A 476 -25.59 -24.54 -11.20
#